data_AF-A0A383CI97-F1
#
_entry.id   AF-A0A383CI97-F1
#
_cell.length_a   1.000
_cell.length_b   1.000
_cell.length_c   1.000
_cell.angle_alpha   90.00
_cell.angle_beta   90.00
_cell.angle_gamma   90.00
#
_symmetry.space_group_name_H-M   'P 1'
#
loop_
_entity.id
_entity.type
_entity.pdbx_description
1 polymer ?
#
loop_
_entity_poly.entity_id
_entity_poly.type
_entity_poly.pdbx_seq_one_letter_code
_entity_poly.pdbx_strand_id
1 'polypeptide(L)' 'PSKHLILKSAHPSPLSAHKGFFGNKHFSKCNDFLKERRIIPITWEI' A
#
# COMPACT_ATOMS: atom_id res chain seq x y z
N PRO A 1 -2.28 -14.93 -15.70
CA PRO A 1 -2.92 -14.48 -14.44
C PRO A 1 -1.90 -13.78 -13.52
N SER A 2 -2.19 -12.55 -13.08
CA SER A 2 -1.28 -11.75 -12.23
C SER A 2 -1.16 -12.37 -10.84
N LYS A 3 -0.03 -13.02 -10.56
CA LYS A 3 0.27 -13.67 -9.26
C LYS A 3 0.43 -12.67 -8.12
N HIS A 4 0.84 -11.44 -8.44
CA HIS A 4 1.26 -10.42 -7.48
C HIS A 4 0.43 -9.14 -7.63
N LEU A 5 0.24 -8.43 -6.52
CA LEU A 5 -0.31 -7.08 -6.49
C LEU A 5 0.83 -6.07 -6.55
N ILE A 6 0.71 -5.07 -7.43
CA ILE A 6 1.66 -3.96 -7.52
C ILE A 6 0.93 -2.67 -7.12
N LEU A 7 1.36 -2.07 -6.01
CA LEU A 7 0.88 -0.76 -5.56
C LEU A 7 1.93 0.30 -5.94
N LYS A 8 1.53 1.29 -6.76
CA LYS A 8 2.39 2.39 -7.20
C LYS A 8 1.85 3.71 -6.65
N SER A 9 2.75 4.63 -6.32
CA SER A 9 2.43 6.01 -5.94
C SER A 9 3.63 6.92 -6.22
N ALA A 10 3.43 8.24 -6.06
CA ALA A 10 4.53 9.18 -6.03
C ALA A 10 5.51 8.87 -4.89
N HIS A 11 6.73 9.37 -5.00
CA HIS A 11 7.77 9.20 -3.99
C HIS A 11 7.40 9.98 -2.69
N PRO A 12 7.70 9.44 -1.49
CA PRO A 12 7.35 10.07 -0.20
C PRO A 12 8.16 11.32 0.16
N SER A 13 9.19 11.68 -0.62
CA SER A 13 9.95 12.92 -0.34
C SER A 13 9.03 14.15 -0.38
N PRO A 14 9.34 15.20 0.41
CA PRO A 14 8.50 16.40 0.49
C PRO A 14 8.18 17.02 -0.88
N LEU A 15 9.12 16.94 -1.83
CA LEU A 15 8.98 17.48 -3.19
C LEU A 15 7.83 16.83 -4.01
N SER A 16 7.50 15.57 -3.72
CA SER A 16 6.53 14.80 -4.52
C SER A 16 5.39 14.16 -3.70
N ALA A 17 5.45 14.20 -2.37
CA ALA A 17 4.48 13.49 -1.54
C ALA A 17 3.03 13.96 -1.77
N HIS A 18 2.84 15.28 -1.88
CA HIS A 18 1.53 15.88 -2.19
C HIS A 18 1.03 15.58 -3.62
N LYS A 19 1.92 15.14 -4.52
CA LYS A 19 1.58 14.80 -5.91
C LYS A 19 1.05 13.37 -6.07
N GLY A 20 0.94 12.60 -4.99
CA GLY A 20 0.30 11.28 -5.04
C GLY A 20 0.76 10.22 -4.03
N PHE A 21 1.62 10.55 -3.06
CA PHE A 21 1.93 9.65 -1.95
C PHE A 21 0.86 9.77 -0.86
N PHE A 22 0.57 11.01 -0.42
CA PHE A 22 -0.47 11.23 0.57
C PHE A 22 -1.85 10.82 0.04
N GLY A 23 -2.60 10.08 0.85
CA GLY A 23 -3.92 9.56 0.48
C GLY A 23 -3.89 8.32 -0.44
N ASN A 24 -2.72 7.75 -0.78
CA ASN A 24 -2.64 6.57 -1.65
C ASN A 24 -3.27 5.29 -1.02
N LYS A 25 -3.40 5.27 0.31
CA LYS A 25 -3.92 4.17 1.15
C LYS A 25 -3.20 2.83 0.92
N HIS A 26 -1.88 2.85 0.66
CA HIS A 26 -1.13 1.62 0.35
C HIS A 26 -1.13 0.61 1.50
N PHE A 27 -1.02 1.06 2.75
CA PHE A 27 -1.01 0.17 3.92
C PHE A 27 -2.32 -0.62 4.07
N SER A 28 -3.47 0.05 3.95
CA SER A 28 -4.76 -0.63 4.01
C SER A 28 -4.97 -1.55 2.80
N LYS A 29 -4.66 -1.08 1.58
CA LYS A 29 -4.76 -1.89 0.35
C LYS A 29 -3.89 -3.14 0.40
N CYS A 30 -2.69 -3.05 0.98
CA CYS A 30 -1.82 -4.19 1.21
C CYS A 30 -2.51 -5.22 2.13
N ASN A 31 -3.03 -4.76 3.28
CA ASN A 31 -3.73 -5.63 4.22
C ASN A 31 -5.01 -6.24 3.62
N ASP A 32 -5.76 -5.51 2.80
CA ASP A 32 -6.95 -6.04 2.11
C ASP A 32 -6.57 -7.18 1.15
N PHE A 33 -5.48 -7.03 0.41
CA PHE A 33 -4.95 -8.09 -0.46
C PHE A 33 -4.46 -9.32 0.32
N LEU A 34 -3.82 -9.12 1.47
CA LEU A 34 -3.41 -10.23 2.35
C LEU A 34 -4.63 -10.99 2.87
N LYS A 35 -5.68 -10.27 3.33
CA LYS A 35 -6.93 -10.87 3.79
C LYS A 35 -7.62 -11.70 2.71
N GLU A 36 -7.70 -11.19 1.48
CA GLU A 36 -8.28 -11.91 0.34
C GLU A 36 -7.56 -13.26 0.10
N ARG A 37 -6.25 -13.30 0.37
CA ARG A 37 -5.42 -14.51 0.24
C ARG A 37 -5.32 -15.34 1.51
N ARG A 38 -6.07 -15.01 2.56
CA ARG A 38 -6.02 -15.66 3.88
C ARG A 38 -4.62 -15.62 4.51
N ILE A 39 -3.87 -14.56 4.23
CA ILE A 39 -2.58 -14.26 4.84
C ILE A 39 -2.83 -13.27 5.98
N ILE A 40 -2.09 -13.43 7.09
CA ILE A 40 -2.19 -12.55 8.26
C ILE A 40 -1.83 -11.10 7.86
N PRO A 41 -2.68 -10.10 8.14
CA PRO A 41 -2.40 -8.69 7.87
C PRO A 41 -1.24 -8.16 8.72
N ILE A 42 -0.60 -7.08 8.25
CA ILE A 42 0.49 -6.43 8.96
C ILE A 42 -0.07 -5.37 9.91
N THR A 43 0.39 -5.37 11.17
CA THR A 43 0.20 -4.27 12.12
C THR A 43 1.27 -3.21 11.87
N TRP A 44 0.86 -2.00 11.48
CA TRP A 44 1.77 -0.92 11.05
C TRP A 44 2.08 0.10 12.16
N GLU A 45 1.47 -0.07 13.33
CA GLU A 45 1.78 0.73 14.52
C GLU A 45 3.19 0.39 15.00
N ILE A 46 3.89 1.41 15.53
CA ILE A 46 5.26 1.31 16.04
C ILE A 46 5.21 1.19 17.56
#